data_AF-A0A919MX86-F1
#
_entry.id   AF-A0A919MX86-F1
#
_cell.length_a   1.000
_cell.length_b   1.000
_cell.length_c   1.000
_cell.angle_alpha   90.00
_cell.angle_beta   90.00
_cell.angle_gamma   90.00
#
_symmetry.space_group_name_H-M   'P 1'
#
loop_
_entity.id
_entity.type
_entity.pdbx_description
1 polymer ?
#
loop_
_entity_poly.entity_id
_entity_poly.type
_entity_poly.pdbx_seq_one_letter_code
_entity_poly.pdbx_strand_id
1 'polypeptide(L)'
;MARVLGPYPLCLLCQRINGGLVAVRHRQVHLRAAGREACVDRGLAGLMAVLWEVCETRSCCEGDGDEAYVVPAPKTEEAAVALLARLRLHPRADAGTVYFRPAYYLGDKDEVRRQLARPPSTQWHWRVTAGGYFEQFRPVEAYVPPDLTETDEQLGEVGDDGVGRGAG
;
A
#
# COMPACT_ATOMS: atom_id res chain seq x y z
N MET A 1 13.48 -5.13 31.89
CA MET A 1 14.28 -6.11 31.12
C MET A 1 14.02 -5.86 29.64
N ALA A 2 15.07 -5.61 28.85
CA ALA A 2 14.96 -5.48 27.40
C ALA A 2 14.61 -6.84 26.77
N ARG A 3 13.75 -6.84 25.74
CA ARG A 3 13.37 -8.06 24.99
C ARG A 3 14.23 -8.16 23.74
N VAL A 4 14.83 -9.34 23.53
CA VAL A 4 15.68 -9.67 22.37
C VAL A 4 14.94 -10.70 21.52
N LEU A 5 14.64 -10.39 20.26
CA LEU A 5 13.91 -11.30 19.36
C LEU A 5 14.80 -12.00 18.32
N GLY A 6 16.04 -11.54 18.15
CA GLY A 6 17.02 -12.12 17.22
C GLY A 6 18.39 -11.43 17.29
N PRO A 7 19.32 -11.74 16.38
CA PRO A 7 20.71 -11.30 16.48
C PRO A 7 20.97 -9.90 15.90
N TYR A 8 20.01 -9.31 15.17
CA TYR A 8 20.25 -8.06 14.46
C TYR A 8 19.80 -6.85 15.28
N PRO A 9 20.71 -5.98 15.71
CA PRO A 9 20.37 -4.86 16.57
C PRO A 9 19.56 -3.80 15.81
N LEU A 10 18.64 -3.16 16.51
CA LEU A 10 18.07 -1.88 16.07
C LEU A 10 19.09 -0.77 16.28
N CYS A 11 18.97 0.35 15.56
CA CYS A 11 19.76 1.54 15.88
C CYS A 11 19.37 2.11 17.25
N LEU A 12 20.26 2.86 17.91
CA LEU A 12 20.02 3.42 19.25
C LEU A 12 18.74 4.28 19.34
N LEU A 13 18.38 4.97 18.25
CA LEU A 13 17.14 5.73 18.21
C LEU A 13 15.92 4.81 18.26
N CYS A 14 15.88 3.79 17.42
CA CYS A 14 14.76 2.86 17.34
C CYS A 14 14.65 1.96 18.58
N GLN A 15 15.76 1.63 19.24
CA GLN A 15 15.73 0.93 20.54
C GLN A 15 14.96 1.72 21.61
N ARG A 16 15.16 3.06 21.66
CA ARG A 16 14.47 3.93 22.61
C ARG A 16 12.97 4.04 22.31
N ILE A 17 12.60 4.11 21.03
CA ILE A 17 11.20 4.26 20.61
C ILE A 17 10.41 2.94 20.79
N ASN A 18 11.03 1.79 20.55
CA ASN A 18 10.37 0.47 20.59
C ASN A 18 10.30 -0.15 22.00
N GLY A 19 10.30 0.65 23.07
CA GLY A 19 9.98 0.18 24.43
C GLY A 19 10.92 -0.91 24.98
N GLY A 20 12.18 -0.93 24.56
CA GLY A 20 13.17 -1.89 25.05
C GLY A 20 13.37 -3.14 24.18
N LEU A 21 12.83 -3.16 22.96
CA LEU A 21 13.31 -4.05 21.90
C LEU A 21 14.72 -3.63 21.49
N VAL A 22 15.69 -4.55 21.61
CA VAL A 22 17.10 -4.25 21.33
C VAL A 22 17.61 -4.92 20.05
N ALA A 23 17.03 -6.05 19.66
CA ALA A 23 17.37 -6.75 18.43
C ALA A 23 16.20 -7.58 17.91
N VAL A 24 16.22 -7.84 16.60
CA VAL A 24 15.18 -8.53 15.83
C VAL A 24 15.78 -9.63 14.96
N ARG A 25 14.91 -10.44 14.35
CA ARG A 25 15.29 -11.64 13.60
C ARG A 25 15.93 -11.37 12.24
N HIS A 26 15.55 -10.28 11.59
CA HIS A 26 16.05 -9.92 10.26
C HIS A 26 16.97 -8.72 10.32
N ARG A 27 17.89 -8.62 9.37
CA ARG A 27 18.83 -7.50 9.30
C ARG A 27 18.07 -6.20 9.09
N GLN A 28 18.32 -5.21 9.94
CA GLN A 28 17.65 -3.92 9.91
C GLN A 28 18.47 -2.86 9.17
N VAL A 29 17.79 -1.87 8.61
CA VAL A 29 18.36 -0.58 8.17
C VAL A 29 17.51 0.56 8.72
N HIS A 30 18.15 1.63 9.18
CA HIS A 30 17.42 2.85 9.58
C HIS A 30 17.03 3.62 8.32
N LEU A 31 15.74 3.60 8.00
CA LEU A 31 15.20 4.27 6.83
C LEU A 31 14.61 5.63 7.23
N ARG A 32 14.86 6.65 6.40
CA ARG A 32 14.20 7.96 6.46
C ARG A 32 13.58 8.25 5.10
N ALA A 33 12.25 8.35 5.02
CA ALA A 33 11.53 8.62 3.77
C ALA A 33 10.14 9.22 4.06
N ALA A 34 9.65 10.10 3.16
CA ALA A 34 8.32 10.71 3.26
C ALA A 34 7.99 11.30 4.65
N GLY A 35 8.96 11.98 5.27
CA GLY A 35 8.81 12.59 6.60
C GLY A 35 8.79 11.60 7.78
N ARG A 36 9.04 10.32 7.53
CA ARG A 36 9.02 9.24 8.52
C ARG A 36 10.40 8.62 8.68
N GLU A 37 10.64 8.03 9.84
CA GLU A 37 11.85 7.26 10.10
C GLU A 37 11.61 6.06 11.01
N ALA A 38 12.25 4.94 10.68
CA ALA A 38 12.26 3.73 11.51
C ALA A 38 13.35 2.76 11.05
N CYS A 39 13.78 1.87 11.94
CA CYS A 39 14.45 0.64 11.53
C CYS A 39 13.41 -0.29 10.89
N VAL A 40 13.72 -0.78 9.70
CA VAL A 40 12.91 -1.73 8.95
C VAL A 40 13.79 -2.87 8.43
N ASP A 41 13.18 -4.01 8.14
CA ASP A 41 13.85 -5.15 7.52
C ASP A 41 14.50 -4.71 6.21
N ARG A 42 15.77 -5.06 6.04
CA ARG A 42 16.58 -4.67 4.88
C ARG A 42 15.96 -5.15 3.57
N GLY A 43 15.25 -6.28 3.57
CA GLY A 43 14.56 -6.79 2.40
C GLY A 43 13.29 -6.01 2.03
N LEU A 44 12.76 -5.18 2.93
CA LEU A 44 11.54 -4.40 2.73
C LEU A 44 11.78 -2.88 2.69
N ALA A 45 13.01 -2.41 2.87
CA ALA A 45 13.32 -0.99 3.01
C ALA A 45 12.87 -0.13 1.80
N GLY A 46 13.03 -0.64 0.58
CA GLY A 46 12.58 0.03 -0.64
C GLY A 46 11.06 0.12 -0.72
N LEU A 47 10.36 -0.98 -0.39
CA LEU A 47 8.90 -1.01 -0.31
C LEU A 47 8.41 0.01 0.71
N MET A 48 8.99 0.03 1.92
CA MET A 48 8.58 0.95 2.98
C MET A 48 8.77 2.42 2.58
N ALA A 49 9.85 2.73 1.87
CA ALA A 49 10.11 4.09 1.40
C ALA A 49 9.06 4.59 0.41
N VAL A 50 8.47 3.70 -0.39
CA VAL A 50 7.38 4.03 -1.33
C VAL A 50 6.02 3.99 -0.63
N LEU A 51 5.79 2.98 0.22
CA LEU A 51 4.53 2.83 0.95
C LEU A 51 4.25 4.04 1.85
N TRP A 52 5.27 4.60 2.49
CA TRP A 52 5.15 5.81 3.32
C TRP A 52 4.72 7.08 2.58
N GLU A 53 4.74 7.08 1.23
CA GLU A 53 4.22 8.19 0.42
C GLU A 53 2.68 8.21 0.43
N VAL A 54 2.02 7.08 0.69
CA VAL A 54 0.56 6.92 0.60
C VAL A 54 -0.07 6.32 1.87
N CYS A 55 0.73 5.76 2.76
CA CYS A 55 0.26 5.01 3.91
C CYS A 55 1.04 5.36 5.18
N GLU A 56 0.28 5.55 6.26
CA GLU A 56 0.82 5.59 7.61
C GLU A 56 0.95 4.17 8.16
N THR A 57 2.18 3.69 8.39
CA THR A 57 2.41 2.37 8.98
C THR A 57 2.85 2.48 10.43
N ARG A 58 2.28 1.65 11.30
CA ARG A 58 2.71 1.48 12.70
C ARG A 58 3.89 0.52 12.81
N SER A 59 3.94 -0.53 11.98
CA SER A 59 5.03 -1.51 11.94
C SER A 59 5.09 -2.24 10.60
N CYS A 60 6.24 -2.86 10.30
CA CYS A 60 6.48 -3.71 9.13
C CYS A 60 7.63 -4.68 9.44
N CYS A 61 7.46 -5.96 9.12
CA CYS A 61 8.54 -6.96 9.19
C CYS A 61 8.35 -8.06 8.14
N GLU A 62 9.44 -8.71 7.77
CA GLU A 62 9.46 -10.06 7.22
C GLU A 62 9.01 -11.01 8.36
N GLY A 63 8.08 -11.92 8.06
CA GLY A 63 7.58 -12.91 9.01
C GLY A 63 8.48 -14.13 9.12
N ASP A 64 8.06 -15.11 9.94
CA ASP A 64 8.81 -16.36 10.17
C ASP A 64 8.72 -17.38 9.01
N GLY A 65 8.06 -17.01 7.91
CA GLY A 65 7.99 -17.78 6.66
C GLY A 65 8.08 -16.86 5.45
N ASP A 66 7.57 -17.28 4.29
CA ASP A 66 7.62 -16.48 3.05
C ASP A 66 6.63 -15.28 3.03
N GLU A 67 6.03 -14.94 4.17
CA GLU A 67 5.03 -13.87 4.30
C GLU A 67 5.62 -12.72 5.11
N ALA A 68 5.55 -11.51 4.56
CA ALA A 68 5.82 -10.25 5.23
C ALA A 68 4.50 -9.56 5.59
N TYR A 69 4.56 -8.59 6.47
CA TYR A 69 3.37 -7.82 6.85
C TYR A 69 3.68 -6.34 7.04
N VAL A 70 2.65 -5.51 6.85
CA VAL A 70 2.60 -4.12 7.29
C VAL A 70 1.37 -3.91 8.15
N VAL A 71 1.49 -3.07 9.16
CA VAL A 71 0.36 -2.66 10.01
C VAL A 71 0.02 -1.21 9.65
N PRO A 72 -0.89 -0.97 8.70
CA PRO A 72 -1.32 0.38 8.38
C PRO A 72 -2.13 0.99 9.53
N ALA A 73 -2.24 2.32 9.54
CA ALA A 73 -3.28 3.03 10.27
C ALA A 73 -4.63 2.79 9.58
N PRO A 74 -5.74 2.74 10.33
CA PRO A 74 -7.07 2.43 9.76
C PRO A 74 -7.44 3.30 8.55
N LYS A 75 -7.14 4.60 8.60
CA LYS A 75 -7.45 5.55 7.53
C LYS A 75 -6.65 5.36 6.22
N THR A 76 -5.56 4.60 6.24
CA THR A 76 -4.70 4.37 5.06
C THR A 76 -4.52 2.89 4.71
N GLU A 77 -5.34 2.00 5.28
CA GLU A 77 -5.27 0.56 4.99
C GLU A 77 -5.52 0.27 3.51
N GLU A 78 -6.57 0.86 2.93
CA GLU A 78 -6.94 0.66 1.53
C GLU A 78 -5.82 1.10 0.57
N ALA A 79 -5.18 2.25 0.84
CA ALA A 79 -4.05 2.73 0.06
C ALA A 79 -2.85 1.77 0.10
N ALA A 80 -2.61 1.13 1.25
CA ALA A 80 -1.58 0.11 1.38
C ALA A 80 -1.90 -1.13 0.55
N VAL A 81 -3.15 -1.63 0.65
CA VAL A 81 -3.62 -2.78 -0.12
C VAL A 81 -3.53 -2.51 -1.62
N ALA A 82 -3.99 -1.35 -2.09
CA ALA A 82 -3.94 -0.97 -3.50
C ALA A 82 -2.50 -0.94 -4.04
N LEU A 83 -1.55 -0.36 -3.29
CA LEU A 83 -0.14 -0.31 -3.69
C LEU A 83 0.47 -1.71 -3.77
N LEU A 84 0.24 -2.56 -2.76
CA LEU A 84 0.75 -3.94 -2.74
C LEU A 84 0.14 -4.80 -3.86
N ALA A 85 -1.13 -4.58 -4.19
CA ALA A 85 -1.80 -5.23 -5.31
C ALA A 85 -1.18 -4.82 -6.66
N ARG A 86 -0.86 -3.53 -6.86
CA ARG A 86 -0.15 -3.05 -8.06
C ARG A 86 1.25 -3.67 -8.21
N LEU A 87 1.92 -3.94 -7.09
CA LEU A 87 3.18 -4.70 -7.05
C LEU A 87 3.01 -6.21 -7.26
N ARG A 88 1.77 -6.70 -7.38
CA ARG A 88 1.39 -8.12 -7.52
C ARG A 88 1.82 -8.98 -6.34
N LEU A 89 1.82 -8.40 -5.14
CA LEU A 89 2.20 -9.08 -3.90
C LEU A 89 1.02 -9.80 -3.22
N HIS A 90 -0.15 -9.82 -3.86
CA HIS A 90 -1.37 -10.50 -3.43
C HIS A 90 -1.69 -10.27 -1.94
N PRO A 91 -1.96 -9.01 -1.54
CA PRO A 91 -2.16 -8.65 -0.15
C PRO A 91 -3.41 -9.33 0.44
N ARG A 92 -3.32 -9.74 1.70
CA ARG A 92 -4.42 -10.25 2.52
C ARG A 92 -4.52 -9.42 3.79
N ALA A 93 -5.63 -8.71 3.96
CA ALA A 93 -5.93 -7.98 5.18
C ALA A 93 -6.55 -8.91 6.23
N ASP A 94 -6.07 -8.83 7.46
CA ASP A 94 -6.59 -9.56 8.61
C ASP A 94 -6.33 -8.76 9.90
N ALA A 95 -7.38 -8.49 10.68
CA ALA A 95 -7.34 -7.77 11.95
C ALA A 95 -6.49 -6.47 11.93
N GLY A 96 -6.57 -5.66 10.87
CA GLY A 96 -5.81 -4.40 10.72
C GLY A 96 -4.32 -4.58 10.39
N THR A 97 -3.93 -5.78 9.96
CA THR A 97 -2.60 -6.12 9.43
C THR A 97 -2.76 -6.56 7.98
N VAL A 98 -1.88 -6.08 7.11
CA VAL A 98 -1.85 -6.49 5.70
C VAL A 98 -0.66 -7.38 5.47
N TYR A 99 -0.93 -8.65 5.22
CA TYR A 99 0.04 -9.69 4.92
C TYR A 99 0.26 -9.79 3.42
N PHE A 100 1.47 -10.12 2.99
CA PHE A 100 1.81 -10.32 1.58
C PHE A 100 3.03 -11.22 1.44
N ARG A 101 3.20 -11.88 0.30
CA ARG A 101 4.41 -12.68 0.02
C ARG A 101 5.35 -11.91 -0.88
N PRO A 102 6.58 -11.56 -0.43
CA PRO A 102 7.57 -10.96 -1.31
C PRO A 102 7.98 -11.97 -2.38
N ALA A 103 7.70 -11.67 -3.65
CA ALA A 103 8.15 -12.52 -4.77
C ALA A 103 9.61 -12.23 -5.17
N TYR A 104 10.20 -11.16 -4.66
CA TYR A 104 11.55 -10.67 -4.97
C TYR A 104 12.04 -9.72 -3.86
N TYR A 105 13.31 -9.33 -3.92
CA TYR A 105 13.91 -8.37 -2.98
C TYR A 105 13.29 -6.98 -3.16
N LEU A 106 12.78 -6.39 -2.07
CA LEU A 106 12.10 -5.09 -2.05
C LEU A 106 12.89 -4.03 -1.27
N GLY A 107 14.19 -4.20 -1.12
CA GLY A 107 15.03 -3.30 -0.32
C GLY A 107 15.50 -2.05 -1.05
N ASP A 108 15.29 -1.96 -2.37
CA ASP A 108 15.66 -0.81 -3.20
C ASP A 108 14.42 -0.03 -3.66
N LYS A 109 14.37 1.26 -3.34
CA LYS A 109 13.23 2.15 -3.64
C LYS A 109 13.02 2.32 -5.15
N ASP A 110 14.09 2.47 -5.91
CA ASP A 110 14.02 2.72 -7.35
C ASP A 110 13.57 1.46 -8.09
N GLU A 111 13.96 0.28 -7.60
CA GLU A 111 13.41 -0.99 -8.12
C GLU A 111 11.91 -1.08 -7.86
N VAL A 112 11.43 -0.77 -6.66
CA VAL A 112 10.00 -0.78 -6.36
C VAL A 112 9.24 0.22 -7.25
N ARG A 113 9.79 1.41 -7.48
CA ARG A 113 9.20 2.39 -8.41
C ARG A 113 9.18 1.90 -9.86
N ARG A 114 10.24 1.25 -10.32
CA ARG A 114 10.27 0.62 -11.65
C ARG A 114 9.16 -0.43 -11.78
N GLN A 115 8.95 -1.26 -10.75
CA GLN A 115 7.88 -2.26 -10.76
C GLN A 115 6.49 -1.60 -10.79
N LEU A 116 6.26 -0.53 -10.03
CA LEU A 116 5.00 0.23 -10.06
C LEU A 116 4.75 0.96 -11.40
N ALA A 117 5.81 1.36 -12.08
CA ALA A 117 5.75 2.01 -13.38
C ALA A 117 5.60 1.02 -14.54
N ARG A 118 5.83 -0.28 -14.30
CA ARG A 118 5.52 -1.29 -15.31
C ARG A 118 4.02 -1.24 -15.55
N PRO A 119 3.58 -1.16 -16.82
CA PRO A 119 2.17 -1.29 -17.09
C PRO A 119 1.70 -2.61 -16.47
N PRO A 120 0.50 -2.63 -15.87
CA PRO A 120 -0.16 -3.87 -15.51
C PRO A 120 -0.07 -4.73 -16.75
N SER A 121 0.50 -5.92 -16.57
CA SER A 121 0.93 -6.72 -17.72
C SER A 121 -0.26 -6.85 -18.64
N THR A 122 0.00 -6.73 -19.93
CA THR A 122 -0.85 -7.22 -21.01
C THR A 122 -0.98 -8.75 -20.90
N GLN A 123 -1.33 -9.25 -19.73
CA GLN A 123 -1.61 -10.65 -19.50
C GLN A 123 -2.85 -10.93 -20.32
N TRP A 124 -2.67 -11.80 -21.30
CA TRP A 124 -3.77 -12.35 -22.06
C TRP A 124 -4.55 -13.24 -21.11
N HIS A 125 -5.79 -12.86 -20.85
CA HIS A 125 -6.73 -13.74 -20.17
C HIS A 125 -7.37 -14.63 -21.23
N TRP A 126 -7.54 -15.89 -20.89
CA TRP A 126 -8.26 -16.83 -21.74
C TRP A 126 -9.67 -16.99 -21.20
N ARG A 127 -10.67 -16.85 -22.07
CA ARG A 127 -12.05 -17.26 -21.79
C ARG A 127 -12.45 -18.39 -22.72
N VAL A 128 -13.35 -19.24 -22.26
CA VAL A 128 -14.00 -20.24 -23.10
C VAL A 128 -15.29 -19.61 -23.64
N THR A 129 -15.40 -19.53 -24.96
CA THR A 129 -16.61 -19.03 -25.63
C THR A 129 -17.77 -20.00 -25.46
N ALA A 130 -19.00 -19.54 -25.72
CA ALA A 130 -20.19 -20.42 -25.71
C ALA A 130 -20.08 -21.60 -26.70
N GLY A 131 -19.24 -21.48 -27.73
CA GLY A 131 -18.93 -22.56 -28.69
C GLY A 131 -17.78 -23.48 -28.30
N GLY A 132 -17.18 -23.32 -27.10
CA GLY A 132 -16.09 -24.16 -26.60
C GLY A 132 -14.69 -23.78 -27.08
N TYR A 133 -14.52 -22.65 -27.79
CA TYR A 133 -13.22 -22.16 -28.22
C TYR A 133 -12.56 -21.29 -27.16
N PHE A 134 -11.24 -21.38 -27.05
CA PHE A 134 -10.43 -20.48 -26.25
C PHE A 134 -10.24 -19.15 -26.98
N GLU A 135 -10.62 -18.06 -26.33
CA GLU A 135 -10.42 -16.70 -26.83
C GLU A 135 -9.51 -15.93 -25.88
N GLN A 136 -8.46 -15.32 -26.44
CA GLN A 136 -7.62 -14.38 -25.71
C GLN A 136 -8.32 -13.03 -25.64
N PHE A 137 -8.46 -12.49 -24.43
CA PHE A 137 -8.91 -11.12 -24.24
C PHE A 137 -7.94 -10.36 -23.35
N ARG A 138 -7.87 -9.04 -23.57
CA ARG A 138 -7.23 -8.11 -22.65
C ARG A 138 -8.33 -7.51 -21.78
N PRO A 139 -8.32 -7.68 -20.46
CA PRO A 139 -9.14 -6.81 -19.63
C PRO A 139 -8.67 -5.39 -19.88
N VAL A 140 -9.52 -4.57 -20.49
CA VAL A 140 -9.33 -3.13 -20.43
C VAL A 140 -9.52 -2.77 -18.96
N GLU A 141 -8.48 -2.21 -18.36
CA GLU A 141 -8.52 -1.79 -16.96
C GLU A 141 -9.71 -0.86 -16.72
N ALA A 142 -10.64 -1.31 -15.88
CA ALA A 142 -11.44 -0.40 -15.09
C ALA A 142 -10.96 -0.52 -13.64
N TYR A 143 -9.73 -0.08 -13.37
CA TYR A 143 -9.40 0.47 -12.08
C TYR A 143 -9.26 1.97 -12.25
N VAL A 144 -10.38 2.67 -12.03
CA VAL A 144 -10.38 4.11 -11.80
C VAL A 144 -10.10 4.25 -10.29
N PRO A 145 -8.91 4.71 -9.86
CA PRO A 145 -8.75 5.11 -8.48
C PRO A 145 -9.81 6.19 -8.16
N PRO A 146 -10.42 6.20 -6.97
CA PRO A 146 -11.23 7.35 -6.59
C PRO A 146 -10.36 8.60 -6.71
N ASP A 147 -10.87 9.55 -7.49
CA ASP A 147 -10.27 10.85 -7.75
C ASP A 147 -9.89 11.49 -6.40
N LEU A 148 -8.59 11.73 -6.18
CA LEU A 148 -8.09 12.45 -5.00
C LEU A 148 -7.91 13.94 -5.30
N THR A 149 -8.70 14.48 -6.23
CA THR A 149 -8.71 15.91 -6.52
C THR A 149 -10.12 16.41 -6.83
N GLU A 150 -10.50 17.47 -6.11
CA GLU A 150 -11.61 18.40 -6.37
C GLU A 150 -13.02 17.87 -6.05
N THR A 151 -13.62 18.34 -4.97
CA THR A 151 -14.41 19.57 -5.08
C THR A 151 -14.36 20.40 -3.80
N ASP A 152 -13.77 21.58 -3.96
CA ASP A 152 -14.16 22.78 -3.24
C ASP A 152 -15.64 23.11 -3.51
N GLU A 153 -16.24 23.77 -2.52
CA GLU A 153 -17.34 24.73 -2.62
C GLU A 153 -18.73 24.25 -3.09
N GLN A 154 -19.54 24.03 -2.05
CA GLN A 154 -20.85 24.66 -1.88
C GLN A 154 -21.35 25.56 -3.03
N LEU A 155 -22.27 25.04 -3.83
CA LEU A 155 -23.39 25.84 -4.33
C LEU A 155 -24.67 25.12 -3.95
N GLY A 156 -25.28 25.58 -2.86
CA GLY A 156 -26.64 25.22 -2.51
C GLY A 156 -27.60 25.81 -3.53
N GLU A 157 -28.31 24.95 -4.24
CA GLU A 157 -29.56 25.31 -4.88
C GLU A 157 -30.59 25.60 -3.78
N VAL A 158 -31.09 26.84 -3.75
CA VAL A 158 -32.29 27.20 -2.99
C VAL A 158 -33.35 27.65 -3.98
N GLY A 159 -34.37 26.80 -4.13
CA GLY A 159 -35.77 27.20 -4.13
C GLY A 159 -36.27 28.05 -5.29
N ASP A 160 -36.86 27.36 -6.27
CA ASP A 160 -37.99 27.84 -7.06
C ASP A 160 -39.16 28.15 -6.12
N ASP A 161 -39.71 29.37 -6.16
CA ASP A 161 -41.06 29.71 -5.73
C ASP A 161 -41.39 31.15 -6.17
N GLY A 162 -42.18 31.32 -7.24
CA GLY A 162 -42.47 32.67 -7.74
C GLY A 162 -43.53 32.79 -8.84
N VAL A 163 -44.71 32.24 -8.61
CA VAL A 163 -45.95 32.52 -9.36
C VAL A 163 -46.20 34.04 -9.53
N GLY A 164 -46.49 34.50 -10.76
CA GLY A 164 -46.93 35.89 -10.98
C GLY A 164 -47.40 36.23 -12.40
N ARG A 165 -48.72 36.23 -12.61
CA ARG A 165 -49.45 36.70 -13.80
C ARG A 165 -49.38 38.22 -14.01
N GLY A 166 -49.64 38.66 -15.25
CA GLY A 166 -50.24 39.97 -15.60
C GLY A 166 -49.35 40.83 -16.50
N ALA A 167 -49.61 40.93 -17.81
CA ALA A 167 -50.57 41.84 -18.48
C ALA A 167 -50.19 43.33 -18.38
N GLY A 168 -49.94 43.95 -19.55
CA GLY A 168 -49.75 45.40 -19.71
C GLY A 168 -48.75 45.74 -20.80
#